data_AF-A0A0A0IAC6-F1
#
_entry.id   AF-A0A0A0IAC6-F1
#
_cell.length_a   1.000
_cell.length_b   1.000
_cell.length_c   1.000
_cell.angle_alpha   90.00
_cell.angle_beta   90.00
_cell.angle_gamma   90.00
#
_symmetry.space_group_name_H-M   'P 1'
#
loop_
_entity.id
_entity.type
_entity.pdbx_description
1 polymer ?
#
loop_
_entity_poly.entity_id
_entity_poly.type
_entity_poly.pdbx_seq_one_letter_code
_entity_poly.pdbx_strand_id
1 'polypeptide(L)'
;MSILILKSKNKKVNKSIIIGVILFGSILLVPIINYTNAKNGINVVKVVQSLRDRDNLSNIARYGSQKASLNMGLHNPIFGVGLGQYGFYMPKYIDEEYYNKSWEIREWVNPQENTPWPPVHSLYLRIIGELGIVGFIIWIYLCGYILKNLYKIYKNSNETLLLALFVSYVGTLLSFFNIDSFRFLPMWIIAGLYIKIADDY
;
A
#
# COMPACT_ATOMS: atom_id res chain seq x y z
N MET A 1 34.03 -5.60 -25.34
CA MET A 1 33.60 -6.25 -24.08
C MET A 1 32.15 -6.66 -24.27
N SER A 2 31.95 -7.89 -24.73
CA SER A 2 30.70 -8.37 -25.33
C SER A 2 29.82 -9.01 -24.26
N ILE A 3 28.71 -8.37 -23.91
CA ILE A 3 27.72 -8.95 -23.00
C ILE A 3 26.82 -9.89 -23.81
N LEU A 4 26.96 -11.19 -23.52
CA LEU A 4 26.11 -12.27 -24.00
C LEU A 4 24.66 -12.06 -23.55
N ILE A 5 23.80 -11.63 -24.48
CA ILE A 5 22.34 -11.65 -24.29
C ILE A 5 21.87 -13.10 -24.44
N LEU A 6 21.60 -13.75 -23.31
CA LEU A 6 20.87 -15.02 -23.27
C LEU A 6 19.44 -14.78 -23.80
N LYS A 7 19.17 -15.14 -25.05
CA LYS A 7 17.81 -15.27 -25.60
C LYS A 7 17.06 -16.35 -24.82
N SER A 8 16.37 -15.97 -23.76
CA SER A 8 15.38 -16.82 -23.09
C SER A 8 14.21 -17.05 -24.05
N LYS A 9 14.03 -18.29 -24.49
CA LYS A 9 12.86 -18.69 -25.29
C LYS A 9 11.59 -18.45 -24.48
N ASN A 10 10.64 -17.70 -25.06
CA ASN A 10 9.28 -17.49 -24.56
C ASN A 10 8.59 -18.83 -24.25
N LYS A 11 8.74 -19.34 -23.02
CA LYS A 11 7.86 -20.38 -22.49
C LYS A 11 6.73 -19.68 -21.75
N LYS A 12 5.52 -19.76 -22.32
CA LYS A 12 4.30 -19.40 -21.59
C LYS A 12 4.32 -20.16 -20.26
N VAL A 13 4.38 -19.43 -19.15
CA VAL A 13 4.32 -20.03 -17.82
C VAL A 13 2.98 -20.75 -17.71
N ASN A 14 3.04 -22.07 -17.58
CA ASN A 14 1.84 -22.90 -17.53
C ASN A 14 1.04 -22.54 -16.26
N LYS A 15 -0.28 -22.33 -16.39
CA LYS A 15 -1.15 -22.01 -15.23
C LYS A 15 -1.03 -23.07 -14.13
N SER A 16 -0.74 -24.32 -14.48
CA SER A 16 -0.47 -25.40 -13.52
C SER A 16 0.79 -25.18 -12.68
N ILE A 17 1.81 -24.49 -13.19
CA ILE A 17 3.02 -24.15 -12.45
C ILE A 17 2.71 -23.06 -11.42
N ILE A 18 1.92 -22.05 -11.80
CA ILE A 18 1.50 -20.98 -10.86
C ILE A 18 0.64 -21.57 -9.74
N ILE A 19 -0.34 -22.41 -10.11
CA ILE A 19 -1.18 -23.13 -9.14
C ILE A 19 -0.31 -24.03 -8.25
N GLY A 20 0.67 -24.72 -8.84
CA GLY A 20 1.62 -25.55 -8.11
C GLY A 20 2.46 -24.75 -7.11
N VAL A 21 2.95 -23.56 -7.48
CA VAL A 21 3.72 -22.68 -6.58
C VAL A 21 2.85 -22.12 -5.46
N ILE A 22 1.60 -21.74 -5.74
CA ILE A 22 0.65 -21.27 -4.72
C ILE A 22 0.33 -22.42 -3.74
N LEU A 23 0.04 -23.62 -4.26
CA LEU A 23 -0.25 -24.79 -3.44
C LEU A 23 0.98 -25.19 -2.60
N PHE A 24 2.16 -25.22 -3.21
CA PHE A 24 3.41 -25.52 -2.52
C PHE A 24 3.74 -24.49 -1.43
N GLY A 25 3.56 -23.20 -1.72
CA GLY A 25 3.68 -22.13 -0.73
C GLY A 25 2.69 -22.28 0.43
N SER A 26 1.44 -22.65 0.14
CA SER A 26 0.42 -22.89 1.18
C SER A 26 0.70 -24.14 2.03
N ILE A 27 1.29 -25.19 1.45
CA ILE A 27 1.69 -26.40 2.17
C ILE A 27 2.90 -26.12 3.08
N LEU A 28 3.88 -25.34 2.61
CA LEU A 28 5.05 -24.95 3.41
C LEU A 28 4.70 -24.00 4.57
N LEU A 29 3.59 -23.26 4.49
CA LEU A 29 3.12 -22.42 5.58
C LEU A 29 2.70 -23.24 6.81
N VAL A 30 2.10 -24.43 6.64
CA VAL A 30 1.59 -25.25 7.75
C VAL A 30 2.69 -25.67 8.75
N PRO A 31 3.83 -26.26 8.35
CA PRO A 31 4.91 -26.60 9.28
C PRO A 31 5.60 -25.36 9.86
N ILE A 32 5.70 -24.24 9.13
CA ILE A 32 6.22 -22.97 9.67
C ILE A 32 5.30 -22.46 10.78
N ILE A 33 3.99 -22.49 10.57
CA ILE A 33 2.99 -22.11 11.56
C ILE A 33 3.10 -22.98 12.81
N ASN A 34 3.19 -24.30 12.64
CA ASN A 34 3.31 -25.24 13.75
C ASN A 34 4.63 -25.08 14.53
N TYR A 35 5.75 -24.84 13.82
CA TYR A 35 7.05 -24.57 14.45
C TYR A 35 7.04 -23.25 15.24
N THR A 36 6.41 -22.21 14.70
CA THR A 36 6.30 -20.89 15.36
C THR A 36 5.41 -20.97 16.60
N ASN A 37 4.29 -21.70 16.52
CA ASN A 37 3.40 -21.98 17.65
C ASN A 37 4.12 -22.72 18.79
N ALA A 38 4.98 -23.69 18.45
CA ALA A 38 5.67 -24.54 19.43
C ALA A 38 6.88 -23.87 20.10
N LYS A 39 7.61 -23.01 19.39
CA LYS A 39 8.90 -22.47 19.86
C LYS A 39 8.81 -21.07 20.49
N ASN A 40 7.92 -20.22 19.99
CA ASN A 40 7.91 -18.79 20.36
C ASN A 40 6.69 -18.40 21.22
N GLY A 41 5.76 -19.31 21.51
CA GLY A 41 4.50 -19.00 22.20
C GLY A 41 3.54 -18.11 21.39
N ILE A 42 3.88 -17.82 20.13
CA ILE A 42 3.07 -17.00 19.22
C ILE A 42 2.06 -17.92 18.55
N ASN A 43 0.79 -17.81 18.96
CA ASN A 43 -0.30 -18.57 18.38
C ASN A 43 -0.75 -17.90 17.08
N VAL A 44 -0.36 -18.46 15.93
CA VAL A 44 -0.73 -17.94 14.61
C VAL A 44 -2.24 -17.89 14.40
N VAL A 45 -3.01 -18.78 15.04
CA VAL A 45 -4.48 -18.72 15.02
C VAL A 45 -4.96 -17.43 15.68
N LYS A 46 -4.33 -16.98 16.78
CA LYS A 46 -4.63 -15.67 17.38
C LYS A 46 -4.24 -14.51 16.47
N VAL A 47 -3.18 -14.63 15.67
CA VAL A 47 -2.81 -13.60 14.66
C VAL A 47 -3.86 -13.53 13.55
N VAL A 48 -4.33 -14.67 13.05
CA VAL A 48 -5.39 -14.70 12.02
C VAL A 48 -6.73 -14.23 12.59
N GLN A 49 -7.05 -14.59 13.83
CA GLN A 49 -8.22 -14.11 14.54
C GLN A 49 -8.12 -12.60 14.82
N SER A 50 -6.96 -12.08 15.20
CA SER A 50 -6.78 -10.65 15.46
C SER A 50 -6.87 -9.78 14.20
N LEU A 51 -6.63 -10.36 13.01
CA LEU A 51 -6.93 -9.71 11.73
C LEU A 51 -8.44 -9.61 11.46
N ARG A 52 -9.26 -10.48 12.08
CA ARG A 52 -10.73 -10.47 11.97
C ARG A 52 -11.43 -9.82 13.16
N ASP A 53 -10.70 -9.62 14.26
CA ASP A 53 -11.22 -9.04 15.48
C ASP A 53 -11.38 -7.52 15.32
N ARG A 54 -12.63 -7.06 15.42
CA ARG A 54 -12.97 -5.63 15.36
C ARG A 54 -12.60 -4.89 16.64
N ASP A 55 -12.33 -5.64 17.72
CA ASP A 55 -11.87 -5.09 19.00
C ASP A 55 -10.34 -5.08 19.12
N ASN A 56 -9.62 -5.45 18.06
CA ASN A 56 -8.17 -5.26 18.00
C ASN A 56 -7.84 -3.77 17.97
N LEU A 57 -7.21 -3.28 19.04
CA LEU A 57 -6.86 -1.87 19.26
C LEU A 57 -6.13 -1.24 18.07
N SER A 58 -5.26 -2.00 17.38
CA SER A 58 -4.53 -1.51 16.20
C SER A 58 -5.44 -1.32 14.99
N ASN A 59 -6.45 -2.18 14.80
CA ASN A 59 -7.43 -2.00 13.73
C ASN A 59 -8.35 -0.81 14.04
N ILE A 60 -8.76 -0.63 15.29
CA ILE A 60 -9.55 0.53 15.74
C ILE A 60 -8.79 1.83 15.44
N ALA A 61 -7.49 1.87 15.77
CA ALA A 61 -6.64 3.03 15.49
C ALA A 61 -6.55 3.34 13.98
N ARG A 62 -6.37 2.30 13.15
CA ARG A 62 -6.35 2.41 11.68
C ARG A 62 -7.66 2.92 11.10
N TYR A 63 -8.79 2.34 11.51
CA TYR A 63 -10.09 2.79 10.99
C TYR A 63 -10.40 4.22 11.44
N GLY A 64 -10.11 4.56 12.70
CA GLY A 64 -10.32 5.91 13.22
C GLY A 64 -9.51 6.97 12.47
N SER A 65 -8.22 6.72 12.26
CA SER A 65 -7.33 7.62 11.50
C SER A 65 -7.75 7.77 10.03
N GLN A 66 -8.07 6.65 9.36
CA GLN A 66 -8.59 6.67 7.99
C GLN A 66 -9.89 7.48 7.88
N LYS A 67 -10.83 7.28 8.81
CA LYS A 67 -12.10 8.01 8.85
C LYS A 67 -11.90 9.50 9.12
N ALA A 68 -11.00 9.86 10.03
CA ALA A 68 -10.64 11.24 10.29
C ALA A 68 -10.09 11.94 9.02
N SER A 69 -9.19 11.28 8.30
CA SER A 69 -8.65 11.82 7.03
C SER A 69 -9.71 11.95 5.95
N LEU A 70 -10.63 10.98 5.83
CA LEU A 70 -11.77 11.10 4.92
C LEU A 70 -12.66 12.28 5.28
N ASN A 71 -13.00 12.44 6.56
CA ASN A 71 -13.80 13.56 7.06
C ASN A 71 -13.12 14.91 6.79
N MET A 72 -11.79 15.02 6.92
CA MET A 72 -11.05 16.22 6.53
C MET A 72 -11.26 16.57 5.06
N GLY A 73 -11.17 15.57 4.18
CA GLY A 73 -11.39 15.73 2.75
C GLY A 73 -12.83 16.09 2.42
N LEU A 74 -13.82 15.47 3.09
CA LEU A 74 -15.23 15.81 2.89
C LEU A 74 -15.56 17.25 3.32
N HIS A 75 -14.94 17.74 4.39
CA HIS A 75 -15.11 19.13 4.83
C HIS A 75 -14.30 20.14 3.98
N ASN A 76 -13.19 19.71 3.37
CA ASN A 76 -12.32 20.53 2.52
C ASN A 76 -12.15 19.88 1.13
N PRO A 77 -13.23 19.77 0.33
CA PRO A 77 -13.29 18.84 -0.82
C PRO A 77 -12.32 19.16 -1.95
N ILE A 78 -12.00 20.44 -2.18
CA ILE A 78 -11.21 20.83 -3.36
C ILE A 78 -9.73 20.57 -3.13
N PHE A 79 -9.16 21.16 -2.06
CA PHE A 79 -7.72 21.18 -1.80
C PHE A 79 -7.32 20.50 -0.49
N GLY A 80 -8.26 19.91 0.26
CA GLY A 80 -7.97 19.33 1.57
C GLY A 80 -7.51 20.38 2.58
N VAL A 81 -6.85 19.92 3.63
CA VAL A 81 -6.30 20.77 4.70
C VAL A 81 -4.85 21.22 4.46
N GLY A 82 -4.23 20.78 3.38
CA GLY A 82 -2.83 21.04 3.02
C GLY A 82 -1.92 19.83 3.22
N LEU A 83 -0.91 19.69 2.35
CA LEU A 83 0.07 18.59 2.41
C LEU A 83 0.82 18.57 3.74
N GLY A 84 0.86 17.40 4.38
CA GLY A 84 1.50 17.23 5.69
C GLY A 84 0.74 17.83 6.86
N GLN A 85 -0.48 18.33 6.66
CA GLN A 85 -1.29 18.94 7.72
C GLN A 85 -2.16 17.94 8.48
N TYR A 86 -2.23 16.67 8.06
CA TYR A 86 -3.11 15.68 8.69
C TYR A 86 -2.97 15.64 10.22
N GLY A 87 -1.74 15.57 10.75
CA GLY A 87 -1.53 15.44 12.19
C GLY A 87 -1.98 16.66 13.00
N PHE A 88 -1.88 17.86 12.44
CA PHE A 88 -2.35 19.08 13.11
C PHE A 88 -3.88 19.18 13.14
N TYR A 89 -4.56 18.62 12.12
CA TYR A 89 -6.01 18.67 12.03
C TYR A 89 -6.69 17.44 12.63
N MET A 90 -6.00 16.31 12.78
CA MET A 90 -6.55 15.04 13.30
C MET A 90 -7.38 15.19 14.58
N PRO A 91 -6.96 15.97 15.61
CA PRO A 91 -7.74 16.14 16.83
C PRO A 91 -9.16 16.69 16.60
N LYS A 92 -9.39 17.42 15.50
CA LYS A 92 -10.70 18.02 15.16
C LYS A 92 -11.65 17.05 14.44
N TYR A 93 -11.13 15.98 13.86
CA TYR A 93 -11.89 15.08 12.97
C TYR A 93 -11.96 13.64 13.46
N ILE A 94 -11.32 13.32 14.59
CA ILE A 94 -11.41 12.00 15.19
C ILE A 94 -12.71 11.86 15.97
N ASP A 95 -13.45 10.77 15.74
CA ASP A 95 -14.67 10.53 16.51
C ASP A 95 -14.33 10.12 17.95
N GLU A 96 -15.18 10.54 18.89
CA GLU A 96 -15.05 10.21 20.32
C GLU A 96 -14.99 8.70 20.57
N GLU A 97 -15.72 7.90 19.77
CA GLU A 97 -15.69 6.44 19.88
C GLU A 97 -14.27 5.88 19.71
N TYR A 98 -13.54 6.33 18.69
CA TYR A 98 -12.19 5.86 18.42
C TYR A 98 -11.19 6.42 19.43
N TYR A 99 -11.35 7.69 19.83
CA TYR A 99 -10.56 8.32 20.88
C TYR A 99 -10.68 7.58 22.22
N ASN A 100 -11.88 7.15 22.60
CA ASN A 100 -12.14 6.45 23.86
C ASN A 100 -11.62 5.00 23.83
N LYS A 101 -11.67 4.33 22.67
CA LYS A 101 -11.26 2.92 22.54
C LYS A 101 -9.77 2.71 22.31
N SER A 102 -9.08 3.61 21.61
CA SER A 102 -7.68 3.43 21.22
C SER A 102 -6.73 4.35 21.99
N TRP A 103 -5.75 3.76 22.67
CA TRP A 103 -4.68 4.52 23.32
C TRP A 103 -3.71 5.14 22.31
N GLU A 104 -3.47 4.49 21.15
CA GLU A 104 -2.66 5.03 20.05
C GLU A 104 -3.24 6.35 19.55
N ILE A 105 -4.57 6.39 19.34
CA ILE A 105 -5.26 7.62 18.93
C ILE A 105 -5.09 8.73 19.98
N ARG A 106 -5.21 8.41 21.27
CA ARG A 106 -5.02 9.41 22.33
C ARG A 106 -3.61 9.98 22.34
N GLU A 107 -2.61 9.14 22.08
CA GLU A 107 -1.22 9.56 21.97
C GLU A 107 -1.00 10.46 20.74
N TRP A 108 -1.57 10.08 19.60
CA TRP A 108 -1.49 10.80 18.33
C TRP A 108 -2.12 12.20 18.34
N VAL A 109 -3.21 12.38 19.09
CA VAL A 109 -3.87 13.69 19.20
C VAL A 109 -3.37 14.52 20.38
N ASN A 110 -2.46 13.98 21.19
CA ASN A 110 -1.91 14.71 22.33
C ASN A 110 -1.03 15.87 21.83
N PRO A 111 -1.31 17.12 22.24
CA PRO A 111 -0.58 18.30 21.78
C PRO A 111 0.82 18.45 22.40
N GLN A 112 1.22 17.56 23.32
CA GLN A 112 2.54 17.60 23.95
C GLN A 112 3.67 17.36 22.94
N GLU A 113 4.83 17.97 23.22
CA GLU A 113 6.05 17.71 22.46
C GLU A 113 6.50 16.25 22.62
N ASN A 114 7.08 15.67 21.56
CA ASN A 114 7.54 14.27 21.45
C ASN A 114 6.45 13.20 21.29
N THR A 115 5.24 13.57 20.90
CA THR A 115 4.23 12.58 20.49
C THR A 115 4.53 12.03 19.08
N PRO A 116 4.30 10.74 18.82
CA PRO A 116 4.49 10.17 17.49
C PRO A 116 3.60 10.85 16.46
N TRP A 117 4.15 11.13 15.27
CA TRP A 117 3.35 11.68 14.17
C TRP A 117 2.24 10.69 13.77
N PRO A 118 0.98 11.13 13.68
CA PRO A 118 -0.12 10.23 13.44
C PRO A 118 -0.13 9.69 12.01
N PRO A 119 -0.21 8.37 11.82
CA PRO A 119 -0.42 7.76 10.51
C PRO A 119 -1.89 7.84 10.09
N VAL A 120 -2.13 7.92 8.78
CA VAL A 120 -3.46 7.72 8.17
C VAL A 120 -3.68 6.25 7.82
N HIS A 121 -2.61 5.48 7.64
CA HIS A 121 -2.65 4.09 7.18
C HIS A 121 -3.32 3.87 5.81
N SER A 122 -3.43 4.91 4.98
CA SER A 122 -3.83 4.82 3.58
C SER A 122 -3.38 6.08 2.85
N LEU A 123 -2.51 5.95 1.85
CA LEU A 123 -2.01 7.09 1.09
C LEU A 123 -3.15 7.73 0.29
N TYR A 124 -4.11 6.94 -0.19
CA TYR A 124 -5.28 7.46 -0.89
C TYR A 124 -6.13 8.36 0.01
N LEU A 125 -6.41 7.92 1.24
CA LEU A 125 -7.17 8.73 2.19
C LEU A 125 -6.38 9.92 2.70
N ARG A 126 -5.06 9.79 2.85
CA ARG A 126 -4.18 10.92 3.15
C ARG A 126 -4.25 11.97 2.04
N ILE A 127 -4.16 11.57 0.77
CA ILE A 127 -4.28 12.48 -0.37
C ILE A 127 -5.66 13.15 -0.37
N ILE A 128 -6.74 12.42 -0.11
CA ILE A 128 -8.09 12.99 -0.02
C ILE A 128 -8.18 14.01 1.13
N GLY A 129 -7.64 13.70 2.30
CA GLY A 129 -7.67 14.59 3.46
C GLY A 129 -6.79 15.83 3.31
N GLU A 130 -5.56 15.65 2.84
CA GLU A 130 -4.54 16.71 2.75
C GLU A 130 -4.60 17.51 1.46
N LEU A 131 -5.05 16.92 0.34
CA LEU A 131 -5.02 17.55 -1.00
C LEU A 131 -6.38 17.58 -1.71
N GLY A 132 -7.43 17.01 -1.11
CA GLY A 132 -8.77 16.99 -1.67
C GLY A 132 -8.88 16.20 -2.97
N ILE A 133 -10.00 16.42 -3.68
CA ILE A 133 -10.30 15.73 -4.94
C ILE A 133 -9.31 16.10 -6.05
N VAL A 134 -8.79 17.34 -6.05
CA VAL A 134 -7.81 17.79 -7.04
C VAL A 134 -6.53 16.98 -6.92
N GLY A 135 -5.98 16.86 -5.72
CA GLY A 135 -4.80 16.04 -5.47
C GLY A 135 -5.04 14.57 -5.80
N PHE A 136 -6.22 14.05 -5.46
CA PHE A 136 -6.58 12.67 -5.77
C PHE A 136 -6.65 12.40 -7.29
N ILE A 137 -7.25 13.30 -8.07
CA ILE A 137 -7.30 13.19 -9.54
C ILE A 137 -5.89 13.21 -10.13
N ILE A 138 -5.04 14.15 -9.70
CA ILE A 138 -3.65 14.23 -10.16
C ILE A 138 -2.90 12.92 -9.86
N TRP A 139 -3.08 12.36 -8.66
CA TRP A 139 -2.45 11.11 -8.24
C TRP A 139 -2.90 9.92 -9.09
N ILE A 140 -4.21 9.76 -9.29
CA ILE A 140 -4.77 8.68 -10.12
C ILE A 140 -4.33 8.83 -11.58
N TYR A 141 -4.28 10.06 -12.10
CA TYR A 141 -3.78 10.33 -13.44
C TYR A 141 -2.33 9.90 -13.61
N LEU A 142 -1.44 10.32 -12.68
CA LEU A 142 -0.02 9.93 -12.69
C LEU A 142 0.14 8.40 -12.68
N CYS A 143 -0.55 7.72 -11.75
CA CYS A 143 -0.46 6.27 -11.61
C CYS A 143 -1.05 5.53 -12.82
N GLY A 144 -2.20 5.98 -13.30
CA GLY A 144 -2.90 5.42 -14.45
C GLY A 144 -2.11 5.59 -15.75
N TYR A 145 -1.41 6.72 -15.91
CA TYR A 145 -0.56 6.97 -17.07
C TYR A 145 0.57 5.92 -17.18
N ILE A 146 1.31 5.70 -16.10
CA ILE A 146 2.40 4.70 -16.06
C ILE A 146 1.84 3.29 -16.33
N LEU A 147 0.75 2.89 -15.67
CA LEU A 147 0.10 1.59 -15.89
C LEU A 147 -0.30 1.38 -17.34
N LYS A 148 -0.98 2.37 -17.93
CA LYS A 148 -1.46 2.31 -19.31
C LYS A 148 -0.30 2.11 -20.29
N ASN A 149 0.79 2.85 -20.11
CA ASN A 149 1.94 2.77 -21.02
C ASN A 149 2.72 1.48 -20.84
N LEU A 150 2.98 1.02 -19.60
CA LEU A 150 3.60 -0.29 -19.36
C LEU A 150 2.82 -1.42 -20.05
N TYR A 151 1.49 -1.42 -19.92
CA TYR A 151 0.64 -2.42 -20.57
C TYR A 151 0.67 -2.31 -22.11
N LYS A 152 0.64 -1.09 -22.65
CA LYS A 152 0.72 -0.85 -24.10
C LYS A 152 2.04 -1.36 -24.69
N ILE A 153 3.17 -1.02 -24.07
CA ILE A 153 4.50 -1.46 -24.53
C ILE A 153 4.60 -2.99 -24.44
N TYR A 154 4.15 -3.57 -23.31
CA TYR A 154 4.11 -5.02 -23.14
C TYR A 154 3.31 -5.71 -24.26
N LYS A 155 2.14 -5.18 -24.63
CA LYS A 155 1.31 -5.76 -25.69
C LYS A 155 2.02 -5.78 -27.05
N ASN A 156 2.90 -4.81 -27.31
CA ASN A 156 3.63 -4.69 -28.57
C ASN A 156 4.91 -5.54 -28.61
N SER A 157 5.69 -5.56 -27.52
CA SER A 157 6.97 -6.28 -27.48
C SER A 157 6.83 -7.72 -26.99
N ASN A 158 5.77 -8.02 -26.22
CA ASN A 158 5.55 -9.28 -25.52
C ASN A 158 6.73 -9.68 -24.60
N GLU A 159 7.43 -8.69 -24.05
CA GLU A 159 8.55 -8.88 -23.13
C GLU A 159 8.06 -9.14 -21.70
N THR A 160 8.49 -10.27 -21.13
CA THR A 160 8.11 -10.67 -19.77
C THR A 160 8.53 -9.66 -18.69
N LEU A 161 9.62 -8.93 -18.89
CA LEU A 161 10.08 -7.90 -17.95
C LEU A 161 9.03 -6.78 -17.80
N LEU A 162 8.43 -6.33 -18.89
CA LEU A 162 7.37 -5.30 -18.85
C LEU A 162 6.12 -5.78 -18.13
N LEU A 163 5.75 -7.05 -18.31
CA LEU A 163 4.66 -7.65 -17.57
C LEU A 163 4.99 -7.72 -16.06
N ALA A 164 6.22 -8.07 -15.70
CA ALA A 164 6.68 -8.08 -14.32
C ALA A 164 6.62 -6.67 -13.71
N LEU A 165 7.12 -5.65 -14.40
CA LEU A 165 7.05 -4.25 -13.97
C LEU A 165 5.61 -3.77 -13.81
N PHE A 166 4.72 -4.11 -14.76
CA PHE A 166 3.29 -3.79 -14.66
C PHE A 166 2.65 -4.40 -13.41
N VAL A 167 2.85 -5.71 -13.18
CA VAL A 167 2.28 -6.41 -12.01
C VAL A 167 2.88 -5.87 -10.69
N SER A 168 4.19 -5.62 -10.64
CA SER A 168 4.84 -5.00 -9.49
C SER A 168 4.30 -3.60 -9.20
N TYR A 169 3.99 -2.82 -10.24
CA TYR A 169 3.40 -1.49 -10.08
C TYR A 169 1.97 -1.58 -9.55
N VAL A 170 1.14 -2.49 -10.07
CA VAL A 170 -0.20 -2.77 -9.53
C VAL A 170 -0.11 -3.18 -8.05
N GLY A 171 0.78 -4.09 -7.69
CA GLY A 171 0.98 -4.51 -6.29
C GLY A 171 1.41 -3.36 -5.38
N THR A 172 2.25 -2.46 -5.90
CA THR A 172 2.66 -1.23 -5.19
C THR A 172 1.46 -0.31 -4.95
N LEU A 173 0.63 -0.09 -5.96
CA LEU A 173 -0.59 0.72 -5.84
C LEU A 173 -1.60 0.09 -4.87
N LEU A 174 -1.71 -1.24 -4.81
CA LEU A 174 -2.55 -1.92 -3.83
C LEU A 174 -2.01 -1.77 -2.40
N SER A 175 -0.69 -1.68 -2.23
CA SER A 175 -0.07 -1.48 -0.93
C SER A 175 -0.43 -0.12 -0.32
N PHE A 176 -0.73 0.90 -1.15
CA PHE A 176 -1.14 2.24 -0.70
C PHE A 176 -2.50 2.31 0.00
N PHE A 177 -3.29 1.24 -0.01
CA PHE A 177 -4.46 1.12 0.87
C PHE A 177 -4.09 0.92 2.35
N ASN A 178 -2.84 0.51 2.63
CA ASN A 178 -2.34 0.22 3.98
C ASN A 178 -1.10 1.04 4.36
N ILE A 179 -0.44 1.67 3.39
CA ILE A 179 0.74 2.54 3.56
C ILE A 179 0.34 3.96 3.18
N ASP A 180 0.75 4.95 3.96
CA ASP A 180 0.38 6.37 3.84
C ASP A 180 1.55 7.31 3.51
N SER A 181 2.68 6.74 3.07
CA SER A 181 3.91 7.48 2.81
C SER A 181 4.22 7.60 1.33
N PHE A 182 4.40 8.83 0.86
CA PHE A 182 4.97 9.13 -0.45
C PHE A 182 6.41 8.62 -0.63
N ARG A 183 7.09 8.25 0.46
CA ARG A 183 8.48 7.78 0.45
C ARG A 183 8.61 6.29 0.12
N PHE A 184 7.51 5.62 -0.25
CA PHE A 184 7.54 4.21 -0.62
C PHE A 184 8.28 4.00 -1.94
N LEU A 185 9.57 3.66 -1.84
CA LEU A 185 10.51 3.60 -2.95
C LEU A 185 10.11 2.72 -4.15
N PRO A 186 9.44 1.55 -3.98
CA PRO A 186 9.09 0.70 -5.11
C PRO A 186 8.34 1.43 -6.24
N MET A 187 7.47 2.37 -5.90
CA MET A 187 6.73 3.17 -6.89
C MET A 187 7.68 4.00 -7.76
N TRP A 188 8.60 4.73 -7.13
CA TRP A 188 9.51 5.65 -7.81
C TRP A 188 10.57 4.91 -8.63
N ILE A 189 11.03 3.75 -8.14
CA ILE A 189 11.96 2.89 -8.88
C ILE A 189 11.29 2.39 -10.17
N ILE A 190 10.06 1.89 -10.09
CA ILE A 190 9.34 1.40 -11.27
C ILE A 190 9.02 2.55 -12.23
N ALA A 191 8.64 3.73 -11.71
CA ALA A 191 8.41 4.92 -12.54
C ALA A 191 9.69 5.35 -13.29
N GLY A 192 10.85 5.34 -12.64
CA GLY A 192 12.14 5.65 -13.27
C GLY A 192 12.52 4.64 -14.36
N LEU A 193 12.33 3.34 -14.09
CA LEU A 193 12.54 2.27 -15.09
C LEU A 193 11.59 2.44 -16.28
N TYR A 194 10.33 2.76 -16.02
CA TYR A 194 9.35 3.04 -17.07
C TYR A 194 9.82 4.19 -17.98
N ILE A 195 10.29 5.31 -17.42
CA ILE A 195 10.79 6.45 -18.21
C ILE A 195 11.91 5.99 -19.14
N LYS A 196 12.90 5.26 -18.61
CA LYS A 196 14.03 4.78 -19.43
C LYS A 196 13.60 3.86 -20.57
N ILE A 197 12.61 3.00 -20.33
CA ILE A 197 12.08 2.09 -21.35
C ILE A 197 11.20 2.85 -22.36
N ALA A 198 10.41 3.82 -21.90
CA ALA A 198 9.57 4.61 -22.78
C ALA A 198 10.37 5.42 -23.81
N ASP A 199 11.61 5.81 -23.49
CA ASP A 199 12.51 6.45 -24.45
C ASP A 199 12.95 5.52 -25.60
N ASP A 200 12.87 4.20 -25.39
CA ASP A 200 13.32 3.19 -26.35
C ASP A 200 12.18 2.69 -27.28
N TYR A 201 10.94 3.20 -27.13
CA TYR A 201 9.72 2.74 -27.85
C TYR A 201 8.85 3.89 -28.38
#